data_AF-A0A0F6SEW2-F1
#
_entry.id   AF-A0A0F6SEW2-F1
#
_cell.length_a   1.000
_cell.length_b   1.000
_cell.length_c   1.000
_cell.angle_alpha   90.00
_cell.angle_beta   90.00
_cell.angle_gamma   90.00
#
_symmetry.space_group_name_H-M   'P 1'
#
loop_
_entity.id
_entity.type
_entity.pdbx_description
1 polymer ?
#
loop_
_entity_poly.entity_id
_entity_poly.type
_entity_poly.pdbx_seq_one_letter_code
_entity_poly.pdbx_strand_id
1 'polypeptide(L)'
;MRSRLISLLFVLVIAPVATARAQSAASQLIGIRESLRTYDEGGARSLDALRTLAILVRTGSERDPAIAEARFLRAALATDLLLVAALDPTRSPAPAQIAEATGMPEDALVAHLRSELVAMRRGPFRRPADESIAALDALGDGSATTSLASASSGPRRDVLRVLAAARAVSSSSDALAALAALADDPCRGACDASYAWMDEPGRRAVHALTLADAAITRLEASAEDDAFVGAVRPAITQAAATLRALVLAPTPRIAPELAQRGDGGAPIRPDVIVSVGADAVHVAWVPRVRVEGHALRVEAPGPTLAAPERTALPREFRPVIVAIDEVAALAQRIAAGANAPVVAVTVTDAPAHVLVRTLLSLARGGAPASFLARRDDAGLLHGVPVRLLEPDDLDALRGNLHVRVRAGGLAVQRGAAREISIDRVREGGALRHDLDQLARVASAQRQESVSLEAMSTVPARDAIDVAFRIAGTGGIAVVRR
;
A
#
# COMPACT_ATOMS: atom_id res chain seq x y z
N MET A 1 -34.45 -84.91 -33.28
CA MET A 1 -33.63 -83.76 -33.73
C MET A 1 -34.28 -82.49 -33.18
N ARG A 2 -33.83 -81.98 -32.02
CA ARG A 2 -32.93 -80.82 -31.87
C ARG A 2 -33.39 -79.62 -32.72
N SER A 3 -34.17 -78.70 -32.15
CA SER A 3 -33.72 -77.48 -31.45
C SER A 3 -33.42 -76.33 -32.41
N ARG A 4 -34.20 -75.24 -32.30
CA ARG A 4 -33.79 -73.82 -32.37
C ARG A 4 -35.01 -72.90 -32.21
N LEU A 5 -35.49 -72.84 -30.96
CA LEU A 5 -36.03 -71.61 -30.36
C LEU A 5 -34.82 -70.80 -29.83
N ILE A 6 -34.98 -69.49 -29.60
CA ILE A 6 -34.01 -68.55 -29.00
C ILE A 6 -33.10 -67.84 -30.02
N SER A 7 -33.65 -66.82 -30.68
CA SER A 7 -32.90 -65.71 -31.27
C SER A 7 -33.85 -64.54 -31.53
N LEU A 8 -34.36 -63.90 -30.46
CA LEU A 8 -34.98 -62.55 -30.51
C LEU A 8 -35.47 -62.12 -29.11
N LEU A 9 -34.58 -62.20 -28.11
CA LEU A 9 -34.88 -61.72 -26.74
C LEU A 9 -33.57 -61.35 -26.03
N PHE A 10 -32.75 -60.49 -26.66
CA PHE A 10 -31.49 -60.02 -26.06
C PHE A 10 -31.10 -58.57 -26.44
N VAL A 11 -32.05 -57.75 -26.90
CA VAL A 11 -31.81 -56.32 -27.21
C VAL A 11 -32.52 -55.36 -26.25
N LEU A 12 -33.27 -55.86 -25.25
CA LEU A 12 -34.11 -55.00 -24.39
C LEU A 12 -33.81 -55.08 -22.87
N VAL A 13 -32.57 -55.37 -22.46
CA VAL A 13 -32.20 -55.39 -21.03
C VAL A 13 -31.01 -54.48 -20.68
N ILE A 14 -30.28 -53.94 -21.66
CA ILE A 14 -29.16 -53.01 -21.38
C ILE A 14 -29.63 -51.54 -21.28
N ALA A 15 -30.74 -51.19 -21.96
CA ALA A 15 -31.35 -49.86 -21.84
C ALA A 15 -31.90 -49.53 -20.44
N PRO A 16 -32.67 -50.40 -19.75
CA PRO A 16 -33.21 -50.06 -18.43
C PRO A 16 -32.14 -49.90 -17.35
N VAL A 17 -31.02 -50.63 -17.45
CA VAL A 17 -29.93 -50.53 -16.47
C VAL A 17 -29.11 -49.26 -16.68
N ALA A 18 -28.86 -48.86 -17.93
CA ALA A 18 -28.19 -47.60 -18.23
C ALA A 18 -29.06 -46.39 -17.82
N THR A 19 -30.37 -46.43 -18.08
CA THR A 19 -31.30 -45.38 -17.64
C THR A 19 -31.51 -45.36 -16.13
N ALA A 20 -31.57 -46.52 -15.46
CA ALA A 20 -31.70 -46.60 -14.00
C ALA A 20 -30.44 -46.14 -13.28
N ARG A 21 -29.24 -46.44 -13.82
CA ARG A 21 -27.97 -45.91 -13.29
C ARG A 21 -27.85 -44.40 -13.49
N ALA A 22 -28.21 -43.89 -14.67
CA ALA A 22 -28.24 -42.45 -14.92
C ALA A 22 -29.26 -41.71 -14.02
N GLN A 23 -30.45 -42.29 -13.81
CA GLN A 23 -31.46 -41.75 -12.88
C GLN A 23 -31.02 -41.84 -11.41
N SER A 24 -30.30 -42.89 -11.03
CA SER A 24 -29.73 -43.04 -9.69
C SER A 24 -28.61 -42.02 -9.44
N ALA A 25 -27.71 -41.82 -10.41
CA ALA A 25 -26.66 -40.80 -10.34
C ALA A 25 -27.27 -39.38 -10.28
N ALA A 26 -28.29 -39.10 -11.10
CA ALA A 26 -28.99 -37.82 -11.06
C ALA A 26 -29.69 -37.56 -9.71
N SER A 27 -30.35 -38.57 -9.14
CA SER A 27 -30.99 -38.48 -7.81
C SER A 27 -29.95 -38.25 -6.69
N GLN A 28 -28.82 -38.95 -6.75
CA GLN A 28 -27.72 -38.75 -5.80
C GLN A 28 -27.13 -37.33 -5.92
N LEU A 29 -26.95 -36.82 -7.14
CA LEU A 29 -26.50 -35.44 -7.36
C LEU A 29 -27.48 -34.40 -6.81
N ILE A 30 -28.79 -34.63 -6.90
CA ILE A 30 -29.79 -33.75 -6.27
C ILE A 30 -29.60 -33.73 -4.76
N GLY A 31 -29.46 -34.91 -4.12
CA GLY A 31 -29.21 -35.01 -2.69
C GLY A 31 -27.90 -34.36 -2.24
N ILE A 32 -26.84 -34.51 -3.04
CA ILE A 32 -25.55 -33.86 -2.81
C ILE A 32 -25.69 -32.35 -2.92
N ARG A 33 -26.32 -31.82 -3.97
CA ARG A 33 -26.55 -30.37 -4.13
C ARG A 33 -27.32 -29.80 -2.95
N GLU A 34 -28.34 -30.50 -2.45
CA GLU A 34 -29.10 -30.08 -1.27
C GLU A 34 -28.21 -30.07 -0.02
N SER A 35 -27.39 -31.10 0.19
CA SER A 35 -26.45 -31.16 1.30
C SER A 35 -25.38 -30.07 1.22
N LEU A 36 -24.97 -29.66 0.02
CA LEU A 36 -23.97 -28.63 -0.22
C LEU A 36 -24.53 -27.20 -0.14
N ARG A 37 -25.85 -27.02 -0.04
CA ARG A 37 -26.45 -25.69 0.23
C ARG A 37 -26.09 -25.16 1.61
N THR A 38 -25.79 -26.05 2.56
CA THR A 38 -25.35 -25.69 3.91
C THR A 38 -23.97 -26.26 4.14
N TYR A 39 -22.95 -25.41 4.03
CA TYR A 39 -21.60 -25.78 4.44
C TYR A 39 -21.58 -26.07 5.94
N ASP A 40 -20.97 -27.18 6.33
CA ASP A 40 -20.77 -27.49 7.74
C ASP A 40 -19.36 -27.09 8.16
N GLU A 41 -19.24 -26.20 9.15
CA GLU A 41 -17.95 -25.66 9.59
C GLU A 41 -16.97 -26.77 10.03
N GLY A 42 -17.47 -27.85 10.64
CA GLY A 42 -16.69 -29.03 11.02
C GLY A 42 -16.42 -30.04 9.89
N GLY A 43 -16.94 -29.78 8.68
CA GLY A 43 -16.65 -30.51 7.45
C GLY A 43 -17.13 -31.96 7.33
N ALA A 44 -17.81 -32.54 8.33
CA ALA A 44 -18.29 -33.92 8.28
C ALA A 44 -19.25 -34.20 7.10
N ARG A 45 -20.26 -33.36 6.90
CA ARG A 45 -21.23 -33.47 5.78
C ARG A 45 -20.57 -33.15 4.45
N SER A 46 -19.70 -32.15 4.42
CA SER A 46 -18.95 -31.78 3.22
C SER A 46 -17.99 -32.90 2.77
N LEU A 47 -17.31 -33.56 3.72
CA LEU A 47 -16.47 -34.73 3.45
C LEU A 47 -17.29 -35.94 3.01
N ASP A 48 -18.47 -36.18 3.59
CA ASP A 48 -19.37 -37.27 3.16
C ASP A 48 -19.92 -37.05 1.75
N ALA A 49 -20.32 -35.82 1.40
CA ALA A 49 -20.70 -35.44 0.05
C ALA A 49 -19.54 -35.70 -0.94
N LEU A 50 -18.32 -35.35 -0.54
CA LEU A 50 -17.12 -35.52 -1.34
C LEU A 50 -16.74 -37.00 -1.54
N ARG A 51 -16.89 -37.85 -0.51
CA ARG A 51 -16.76 -39.32 -0.62
C ARG A 51 -17.80 -39.89 -1.58
N THR A 52 -19.05 -39.43 -1.49
CA THR A 52 -20.15 -39.87 -2.36
C THR A 52 -19.86 -39.48 -3.82
N LEU A 53 -19.39 -38.25 -4.06
CA LEU A 53 -18.95 -37.81 -5.38
C LEU A 53 -17.77 -38.64 -5.91
N ALA A 54 -16.78 -38.96 -5.06
CA ALA A 54 -15.65 -39.82 -5.45
C ALA A 54 -16.11 -41.23 -5.86
N ILE A 55 -17.07 -41.83 -5.15
CA ILE A 55 -17.67 -43.12 -5.51
C ILE A 55 -18.41 -43.03 -6.85
N LEU A 56 -19.21 -41.97 -7.06
CA LEU A 56 -19.93 -41.72 -8.31
C LEU A 56 -18.98 -41.62 -9.50
N VAL A 57 -17.93 -40.79 -9.39
CA VAL A 57 -16.93 -40.60 -10.45
C VAL A 57 -16.20 -41.90 -10.79
N ARG A 58 -15.88 -42.72 -9.78
CA ARG A 58 -15.16 -44.00 -9.97
C ARG A 58 -16.01 -45.09 -10.62
N THR A 59 -17.32 -45.09 -10.36
CA THR A 59 -18.24 -46.15 -10.80
C THR A 59 -19.03 -45.78 -12.06
N GLY A 60 -19.02 -44.50 -12.42
CA GLY A 60 -19.74 -43.95 -13.57
C GLY A 60 -19.01 -44.07 -14.91
N SER A 61 -19.76 -43.90 -16.00
CA SER A 61 -19.19 -43.84 -17.35
C SER A 61 -18.77 -42.41 -17.71
N GLU A 62 -17.63 -42.24 -18.38
CA GLU A 62 -17.14 -40.91 -18.80
C GLU A 62 -18.05 -40.19 -19.80
N ARG A 63 -18.94 -40.94 -20.48
CA ARG A 63 -19.88 -40.37 -21.45
C ARG A 63 -21.17 -39.86 -20.80
N ASP A 64 -21.37 -40.09 -19.51
CA ASP A 64 -22.55 -39.66 -18.77
C ASP A 64 -22.40 -38.19 -18.29
N PRO A 65 -23.30 -37.28 -18.69
CA PRO A 65 -23.29 -35.89 -18.23
C PRO A 65 -23.32 -35.74 -16.71
N ALA A 66 -24.00 -36.65 -15.99
CA ALA A 66 -24.03 -36.65 -14.53
C ALA A 66 -22.64 -36.90 -13.93
N ILE A 67 -21.81 -37.69 -14.59
CA ILE A 67 -20.44 -37.98 -14.13
C ILE A 67 -19.49 -36.82 -14.41
N ALA A 68 -19.67 -36.11 -15.53
CA ALA A 68 -18.95 -34.86 -15.78
C ALA A 68 -19.27 -33.81 -14.70
N GLU A 69 -20.55 -33.69 -14.33
CA GLU A 69 -20.95 -32.82 -13.23
C GLU A 69 -20.37 -33.28 -11.89
N ALA A 70 -20.43 -34.58 -11.58
CA ALA A 70 -19.88 -35.12 -10.33
C ALA A 70 -18.36 -34.86 -10.22
N ARG A 71 -17.60 -34.98 -11.33
CA ARG A 71 -16.18 -34.61 -11.38
C ARG A 71 -15.97 -33.13 -11.05
N PHE A 72 -16.75 -32.26 -11.69
CA PHE A 72 -16.67 -30.82 -11.42
C PHE A 72 -16.99 -30.50 -9.96
N LEU A 73 -18.13 -30.98 -9.43
CA LEU A 73 -18.54 -30.73 -8.05
C LEU A 73 -17.54 -31.27 -7.04
N ARG A 74 -16.96 -32.45 -7.29
CA ARG A 74 -15.90 -33.02 -6.45
C ARG A 74 -14.70 -32.10 -6.40
N ALA A 75 -14.22 -31.66 -7.57
CA ALA A 75 -13.02 -30.85 -7.65
C ALA A 75 -13.22 -29.44 -7.06
N ALA A 76 -14.38 -28.83 -7.32
CA ALA A 76 -14.76 -27.54 -6.76
C ALA A 76 -14.92 -27.60 -5.23
N LEU A 77 -15.65 -28.60 -4.71
CA LEU A 77 -15.85 -28.78 -3.27
C LEU A 77 -14.54 -29.06 -2.53
N ALA A 78 -13.67 -29.89 -3.10
CA ALA A 78 -12.35 -30.14 -2.52
C ALA A 78 -11.50 -28.86 -2.46
N THR A 79 -11.56 -28.04 -3.51
CA THR A 79 -10.88 -26.75 -3.57
C THR A 79 -11.42 -25.80 -2.49
N ASP A 80 -12.75 -25.72 -2.35
CA ASP A 80 -13.39 -24.88 -1.34
C ASP A 80 -13.04 -25.32 0.08
N LEU A 81 -12.99 -26.64 0.36
CA LEU A 81 -12.55 -27.17 1.66
C LEU A 81 -11.06 -26.88 1.92
N LEU A 82 -10.20 -26.98 0.92
CA LEU A 82 -8.78 -26.61 1.05
C LEU A 82 -8.63 -25.11 1.34
N LEU A 83 -9.43 -24.26 0.72
CA LEU A 83 -9.47 -22.82 1.02
C LEU A 83 -9.92 -22.59 2.46
N VAL A 84 -11.05 -23.17 2.87
CA VAL A 84 -11.55 -23.03 4.25
C VAL A 84 -10.51 -23.52 5.26
N ALA A 85 -9.84 -24.65 5.01
CA ALA A 85 -8.77 -25.18 5.84
C ALA A 85 -7.52 -24.28 5.91
N ALA A 86 -7.16 -23.61 4.81
CA ALA A 86 -6.08 -22.64 4.81
C ALA A 86 -6.42 -21.36 5.60
N LEU A 87 -7.71 -21.06 5.75
CA LEU A 87 -8.20 -19.86 6.43
C LEU A 87 -8.47 -20.07 7.93
N ASP A 88 -9.05 -21.21 8.30
CA ASP A 88 -9.29 -21.62 9.69
C ASP A 88 -8.86 -23.08 9.90
N PRO A 89 -7.55 -23.34 10.07
CA PRO A 89 -7.03 -24.70 10.26
C PRO A 89 -7.49 -25.35 11.57
N THR A 90 -8.08 -24.59 12.50
CA THR A 90 -8.50 -25.12 13.81
C THR A 90 -9.91 -25.71 13.79
N ARG A 91 -10.76 -25.27 12.88
CA ARG A 91 -12.16 -25.71 12.79
C ARG A 91 -12.46 -26.51 11.52
N SER A 92 -11.56 -26.48 10.55
CA SER A 92 -11.77 -27.06 9.22
C SER A 92 -11.10 -28.44 9.06
N PRO A 93 -11.54 -29.25 8.09
CA PRO A 93 -10.87 -30.50 7.75
C PRO A 93 -9.41 -30.30 7.37
N ALA A 94 -8.53 -31.16 7.89
CA ALA A 94 -7.13 -31.16 7.46
C ALA A 94 -7.01 -31.58 5.98
N PRO A 95 -5.98 -31.09 5.24
CA PRO A 95 -5.74 -31.52 3.85
C PRO A 95 -5.70 -33.04 3.68
N ALA A 96 -5.12 -33.77 4.64
CA ALA A 96 -5.14 -35.24 4.69
C ALA A 96 -6.55 -35.85 4.64
N GLN A 97 -7.51 -35.27 5.36
CA GLN A 97 -8.90 -35.75 5.38
C GLN A 97 -9.62 -35.47 4.06
N ILE A 98 -9.32 -34.33 3.43
CA ILE A 98 -9.85 -33.97 2.10
C ILE A 98 -9.27 -34.93 1.05
N ALA A 99 -7.96 -35.23 1.12
CA ALA A 99 -7.28 -36.19 0.27
C ALA A 99 -7.90 -37.58 0.38
N GLU A 100 -8.09 -38.07 1.62
CA GLU A 100 -8.76 -39.34 1.90
C GLU A 100 -10.17 -39.39 1.29
N ALA A 101 -10.97 -38.33 1.50
CA ALA A 101 -12.33 -38.26 1.00
C ALA A 101 -12.41 -38.19 -0.54
N THR A 102 -11.43 -37.56 -1.21
CA THR A 102 -11.32 -37.60 -2.68
C THR A 102 -10.82 -38.94 -3.22
N GLY A 103 -10.24 -39.79 -2.36
CA GLY A 103 -9.59 -41.04 -2.73
C GLY A 103 -8.21 -40.82 -3.36
N MET A 104 -7.50 -39.76 -2.99
CA MET A 104 -6.18 -39.39 -3.53
C MET A 104 -5.12 -39.31 -2.43
N PRO A 105 -3.84 -39.56 -2.74
CA PRO A 105 -2.73 -39.16 -1.88
C PRO A 105 -2.71 -37.64 -1.65
N GLU A 106 -2.32 -37.21 -0.44
CA GLU A 106 -2.29 -35.79 -0.06
C GLU A 106 -1.35 -34.95 -0.94
N ASP A 107 -0.16 -35.49 -1.23
CA ASP A 107 0.85 -34.86 -2.10
C ASP A 107 0.40 -34.74 -3.57
N ALA A 108 -0.54 -35.58 -4.00
CA ALA A 108 -1.10 -35.56 -5.36
C ALA A 108 -2.41 -34.75 -5.46
N LEU A 109 -3.03 -34.36 -4.34
CA LEU A 109 -4.37 -33.79 -4.30
C LEU A 109 -4.49 -32.55 -5.18
N VAL A 110 -3.66 -31.53 -4.95
CA VAL A 110 -3.72 -30.25 -5.67
C VAL A 110 -3.53 -30.44 -7.18
N ALA A 111 -2.52 -31.22 -7.59
CA ALA A 111 -2.25 -31.48 -9.00
C ALA A 111 -3.41 -32.23 -9.68
N HIS A 112 -4.03 -33.18 -8.97
CA HIS A 112 -5.19 -33.93 -9.45
C HIS A 112 -6.42 -33.02 -9.65
N LEU A 113 -6.77 -32.23 -8.63
CA LEU A 113 -7.89 -31.29 -8.68
C LEU A 113 -7.74 -30.29 -9.83
N ARG A 114 -6.53 -29.75 -10.02
CA ARG A 114 -6.23 -28.86 -11.14
C ARG A 114 -6.48 -29.53 -12.48
N SER A 115 -6.02 -30.77 -12.66
CA SER A 115 -6.23 -31.54 -13.90
C SER A 115 -7.72 -31.76 -14.19
N GLU A 116 -8.51 -32.11 -13.17
CA GLU A 116 -9.97 -32.27 -13.31
C GLU A 116 -10.65 -30.97 -13.72
N LEU A 117 -10.34 -29.86 -13.05
CA LEU A 117 -10.91 -28.56 -13.38
C LEU A 117 -10.52 -28.11 -14.79
N VAL A 118 -9.27 -28.35 -15.22
CA VAL A 118 -8.82 -28.05 -16.59
C VAL A 118 -9.62 -28.82 -17.63
N ALA A 119 -9.90 -30.11 -17.37
CA ALA A 119 -10.74 -30.91 -18.25
C ALA A 119 -12.18 -30.36 -18.34
N MET A 120 -12.66 -29.71 -17.28
CA MET A 120 -14.00 -29.10 -17.18
C MET A 120 -14.09 -27.66 -17.72
N ARG A 121 -13.04 -27.11 -18.34
CA ARG A 121 -13.03 -25.76 -18.95
C ARG A 121 -13.86 -25.65 -20.24
N ARG A 122 -15.04 -26.27 -20.29
CA ARG A 122 -15.92 -26.32 -21.46
C ARG A 122 -17.38 -26.24 -21.01
N GLY A 123 -18.25 -25.76 -21.90
CA GLY A 123 -19.68 -25.69 -21.65
C GLY A 123 -20.03 -24.89 -20.37
N PRO A 124 -21.02 -25.33 -19.58
CA PRO A 124 -21.53 -24.58 -18.43
C PRO A 124 -20.51 -24.48 -17.26
N PHE A 125 -19.52 -25.37 -17.21
CA PHE A 125 -18.54 -25.42 -16.11
C PHE A 125 -17.32 -24.52 -16.35
N ARG A 126 -17.17 -23.94 -17.55
CA ARG A 126 -15.95 -23.20 -17.93
C ARG A 126 -15.57 -22.11 -16.92
N ARG A 127 -16.52 -21.23 -16.59
CA ARG A 127 -16.26 -20.08 -15.70
C ARG A 127 -16.03 -20.51 -14.25
N PRO A 128 -16.90 -21.35 -13.64
CA PRO A 128 -16.63 -21.88 -12.30
C PRO A 128 -15.32 -22.67 -12.18
N ALA A 129 -14.95 -23.45 -13.21
CA ALA A 129 -13.69 -24.19 -13.21
C ALA A 129 -12.47 -23.26 -13.30
N ASP A 130 -12.53 -22.21 -14.13
CA ASP A 130 -11.49 -21.16 -14.19
C ASP A 130 -11.32 -20.47 -12.81
N GLU A 131 -12.42 -20.24 -12.09
CA GLU A 131 -12.40 -19.66 -10.74
C GLU A 131 -11.78 -20.59 -9.70
N SER A 132 -12.16 -21.87 -9.68
CA SER A 132 -11.56 -22.87 -8.77
C SER A 132 -10.08 -23.11 -9.06
N ILE A 133 -9.66 -23.14 -10.33
CA ILE A 133 -8.23 -23.26 -10.68
C ILE A 133 -7.44 -22.07 -10.14
N ALA A 134 -7.94 -20.84 -10.35
CA ALA A 134 -7.26 -19.65 -9.85
C ALA A 134 -7.12 -19.66 -8.32
N ALA A 135 -8.14 -20.14 -7.61
CA ALA A 135 -8.09 -20.25 -6.16
C ALA A 135 -7.13 -21.35 -5.67
N LEU A 136 -7.10 -22.49 -6.36
CA LEU A 136 -6.20 -23.59 -6.09
C LEU A 136 -4.72 -23.22 -6.35
N ASP A 137 -4.47 -22.48 -7.43
CA ASP A 137 -3.14 -21.98 -7.78
C ASP A 137 -2.62 -21.03 -6.69
N ALA A 138 -3.48 -20.15 -6.16
CA ALA A 138 -3.13 -19.26 -5.06
C ALA A 138 -2.78 -20.00 -3.75
N LEU A 139 -3.29 -21.21 -3.53
CA LEU A 139 -2.89 -22.05 -2.40
C LEU A 139 -1.53 -22.71 -2.62
N GLY A 140 -1.24 -23.15 -3.85
CA GLY A 140 -0.05 -23.93 -4.20
C GLY A 140 1.27 -23.16 -4.13
N ASP A 141 1.25 -21.85 -4.39
CA ASP A 141 2.47 -21.02 -4.39
C ASP A 141 3.01 -20.74 -2.96
N GLY A 142 2.34 -21.21 -1.89
CA GLY A 142 2.65 -20.83 -0.50
C GLY A 142 2.49 -19.31 -0.23
N SER A 143 2.04 -18.59 -1.25
CA SER A 143 1.91 -17.17 -1.37
C SER A 143 0.42 -16.90 -1.51
N ALA A 144 -0.24 -16.71 -0.36
CA ALA A 144 -1.52 -15.97 -0.35
C ALA A 144 -1.36 -14.54 -0.94
N THR A 145 -0.14 -14.15 -1.31
CA THR A 145 0.29 -12.91 -1.94
C THR A 145 0.31 -12.92 -3.48
N THR A 146 -0.11 -14.01 -4.15
CA THR A 146 -0.03 -14.08 -5.62
C THR A 146 -0.97 -13.05 -6.25
N SER A 147 -0.38 -12.22 -7.13
CA SER A 147 -0.98 -11.03 -7.75
C SER A 147 -2.47 -11.20 -8.06
N LEU A 148 -3.28 -10.47 -7.28
CA LEU A 148 -4.72 -10.38 -7.42
C LEU A 148 -5.14 -9.60 -8.68
N ALA A 149 -4.21 -9.29 -9.59
CA ALA A 149 -4.38 -8.46 -10.79
C ALA A 149 -5.03 -9.18 -11.99
N SER A 150 -5.19 -10.50 -11.98
CA SER A 150 -5.90 -11.22 -13.05
C SER A 150 -7.39 -10.78 -13.18
N ALA A 151 -7.94 -10.76 -14.40
CA ALA A 151 -9.29 -10.26 -14.69
C ALA A 151 -10.45 -11.20 -14.32
N SER A 152 -10.19 -12.42 -13.80
CA SER A 152 -11.29 -13.32 -13.41
C SER A 152 -11.95 -12.87 -12.10
N SER A 153 -13.26 -12.62 -12.17
CA SER A 153 -14.13 -12.30 -11.02
C SER A 153 -14.76 -13.58 -10.46
N GLY A 154 -14.90 -13.74 -9.15
CA GLY A 154 -15.65 -14.84 -8.54
C GLY A 154 -15.53 -14.87 -7.01
N PRO A 155 -16.48 -15.50 -6.30
CA PRO A 155 -16.52 -15.46 -4.83
C PRO A 155 -15.25 -16.00 -4.16
N ARG A 156 -14.73 -17.17 -4.58
CA ARG A 156 -13.49 -17.75 -4.01
C ARG A 156 -12.29 -16.80 -4.11
N ARG A 157 -12.16 -16.13 -5.25
CA ARG A 157 -11.08 -15.17 -5.46
C ARG A 157 -11.26 -13.90 -4.64
N ASP A 158 -12.49 -13.41 -4.53
CA ASP A 158 -12.80 -12.26 -3.68
C ASP A 158 -12.48 -12.57 -2.21
N VAL A 159 -12.76 -13.79 -1.74
CA VAL A 159 -12.35 -14.23 -0.39
C VAL A 159 -10.83 -14.19 -0.22
N LEU A 160 -10.08 -14.78 -1.16
CA LEU A 160 -8.62 -14.74 -1.14
C LEU A 160 -8.09 -13.30 -1.15
N ARG A 161 -8.68 -12.41 -1.95
CA ARG A 161 -8.32 -10.99 -2.03
C ARG A 161 -8.46 -10.29 -0.68
N VAL A 162 -9.63 -10.44 -0.05
CA VAL A 162 -9.95 -9.78 1.22
C VAL A 162 -9.03 -10.28 2.33
N LEU A 163 -8.79 -11.59 2.39
CA LEU A 163 -7.99 -12.18 3.45
C LEU A 163 -6.49 -11.93 3.26
N ALA A 164 -6.00 -11.90 2.01
CA ALA A 164 -4.63 -11.49 1.72
C ALA A 164 -4.37 -10.04 2.15
N ALA A 165 -5.28 -9.11 1.82
CA ALA A 165 -5.18 -7.72 2.23
C ALA A 165 -5.24 -7.57 3.76
N ALA A 166 -6.20 -8.24 4.42
CA ALA A 166 -6.34 -8.17 5.88
C ALA A 166 -5.13 -8.77 6.60
N ARG A 167 -4.60 -9.89 6.11
CA ARG A 167 -3.35 -10.48 6.63
C ARG A 167 -2.18 -9.53 6.45
N ALA A 168 -1.99 -8.96 5.26
CA ALA A 168 -0.91 -8.00 4.98
C ALA A 168 -0.91 -6.82 5.97
N VAL A 169 -2.10 -6.31 6.32
CA VAL A 169 -2.27 -5.23 7.30
C VAL A 169 -2.01 -5.71 8.74
N SER A 170 -2.40 -6.94 9.07
CA SER A 170 -2.34 -7.46 10.44
C SER A 170 -0.97 -8.02 10.81
N SER A 171 -0.19 -8.49 9.85
CA SER A 171 1.12 -9.13 10.06
C SER A 171 2.32 -8.24 9.78
N SER A 172 2.11 -7.03 9.26
CA SER A 172 3.18 -6.08 8.91
C SER A 172 3.11 -4.84 9.79
N SER A 173 4.27 -4.35 10.23
CA SER A 173 4.38 -3.01 10.84
C SER A 173 4.25 -1.89 9.81
N ASP A 174 4.49 -2.19 8.53
CA ASP A 174 4.24 -1.28 7.40
C ASP A 174 3.12 -1.85 6.51
N ALA A 175 1.89 -1.49 6.86
CA ALA A 175 0.70 -1.90 6.11
C ALA A 175 0.70 -1.37 4.67
N LEU A 176 1.30 -0.19 4.43
CA LEU A 176 1.36 0.41 3.09
C LEU A 176 2.24 -0.42 2.17
N ALA A 177 3.46 -0.76 2.61
CA ALA A 177 4.37 -1.60 1.83
C ALA A 177 3.78 -3.00 1.57
N ALA A 178 3.15 -3.59 2.59
CA ALA A 178 2.55 -4.91 2.47
C ALA A 178 1.36 -4.93 1.49
N LEU A 179 0.48 -3.92 1.53
CA LEU A 179 -0.62 -3.78 0.57
C LEU A 179 -0.12 -3.44 -0.83
N ALA A 180 0.92 -2.62 -0.97
CA ALA A 180 1.51 -2.28 -2.26
C ALA A 180 1.94 -3.51 -3.05
N ALA A 181 2.44 -4.55 -2.37
CA ALA A 181 2.86 -5.80 -3.00
C ALA A 181 1.69 -6.60 -3.63
N LEU A 182 0.45 -6.36 -3.23
CA LEU A 182 -0.72 -7.15 -3.64
C LEU A 182 -1.40 -6.69 -4.93
N ALA A 183 -1.09 -5.47 -5.41
CA ALA A 183 -1.72 -4.89 -6.59
C ALA A 183 -0.69 -4.29 -7.54
N ASP A 184 -1.03 -4.26 -8.83
CA ASP A 184 -0.33 -3.47 -9.83
C ASP A 184 -0.63 -1.98 -9.66
N ASP A 185 0.26 -1.13 -10.19
CA ASP A 185 0.04 0.31 -10.18
C ASP A 185 -1.12 0.68 -11.13
N PRO A 186 -2.22 1.27 -10.62
CA PRO A 186 -3.36 1.66 -11.46
C PRO A 186 -2.99 2.73 -12.50
N CYS A 187 -1.82 3.38 -12.36
CA CYS A 187 -1.36 4.45 -13.25
C CYS A 187 -0.37 4.01 -14.34
N ARG A 188 -0.24 2.72 -14.66
CA ARG A 188 0.57 2.20 -15.81
C ARG A 188 0.05 2.60 -17.22
N GLY A 189 -0.67 3.70 -17.33
CA GLY A 189 -1.27 4.22 -18.56
C GLY A 189 -1.90 5.59 -18.30
N ALA A 190 -3.23 5.65 -18.23
CA ALA A 190 -3.94 6.83 -17.74
C ALA A 190 -4.07 6.78 -16.21
N CYS A 191 -3.68 7.85 -15.53
CA CYS A 191 -3.76 7.95 -14.08
C CYS A 191 -4.97 8.80 -13.69
N ASP A 192 -5.87 8.25 -12.88
CA ASP A 192 -6.97 9.01 -12.29
C ASP A 192 -6.41 10.07 -11.33
N ALA A 193 -7.04 11.25 -11.31
CA ALA A 193 -6.60 12.40 -10.50
C ALA A 193 -6.51 12.05 -9.00
N SER A 194 -7.33 11.11 -8.52
CA SER A 194 -7.32 10.64 -7.13
C SER A 194 -6.02 9.93 -6.75
N TYR A 195 -5.29 9.35 -7.71
CA TYR A 195 -4.01 8.66 -7.50
C TYR A 195 -2.78 9.51 -7.89
N ALA A 196 -2.97 10.54 -8.74
CA ALA A 196 -1.87 11.27 -9.38
C ALA A 196 -0.88 11.93 -8.40
N TRP A 197 -1.35 12.32 -7.22
CA TRP A 197 -0.54 12.96 -6.18
C TRP A 197 0.24 11.97 -5.31
N MET A 198 0.06 10.66 -5.45
CA MET A 198 0.75 9.64 -4.62
C MET A 198 1.97 9.07 -5.33
N ASP A 199 2.95 8.60 -4.57
CA ASP A 199 4.03 7.74 -5.05
C ASP A 199 3.51 6.37 -5.53
N GLU A 200 4.31 5.64 -6.32
CA GLU A 200 3.89 4.33 -6.85
C GLU A 200 3.49 3.33 -5.76
N PRO A 201 4.27 3.13 -4.68
CA PRO A 201 3.86 2.26 -3.58
C PRO A 201 2.53 2.67 -2.95
N GLY A 202 2.32 3.97 -2.72
CA GLY A 202 1.05 4.50 -2.20
C GLY A 202 -0.12 4.21 -3.14
N ARG A 203 0.04 4.44 -4.45
CA ARG A 203 -1.00 4.13 -5.44
C ARG A 203 -1.38 2.66 -5.43
N ARG A 204 -0.38 1.78 -5.43
CA ARG A 204 -0.58 0.31 -5.39
C ARG A 204 -1.29 -0.12 -4.11
N ALA A 205 -0.88 0.40 -2.96
CA ALA A 205 -1.48 0.06 -1.67
C ALA A 205 -2.94 0.51 -1.59
N VAL A 206 -3.22 1.75 -2.00
CA VAL A 206 -4.58 2.30 -2.04
C VAL A 206 -5.44 1.51 -3.02
N HIS A 207 -4.91 1.15 -4.20
CA HIS A 207 -5.62 0.33 -5.17
C HIS A 207 -5.93 -1.08 -4.65
N ALA A 208 -4.98 -1.73 -3.96
CA ALA A 208 -5.22 -3.01 -3.31
C ALA A 208 -6.37 -2.94 -2.31
N LEU A 209 -6.43 -1.87 -1.51
CA LEU A 209 -7.51 -1.64 -0.55
C LEU A 209 -8.86 -1.40 -1.25
N THR A 210 -8.89 -0.63 -2.35
CA THR A 210 -10.10 -0.42 -3.17
C THR A 210 -10.61 -1.73 -3.76
N LEU A 211 -9.72 -2.57 -4.30
CA LEU A 211 -10.08 -3.89 -4.84
C LEU A 211 -10.61 -4.82 -3.75
N ALA A 212 -10.04 -4.77 -2.55
CA ALA A 212 -10.50 -5.56 -1.41
C ALA A 212 -11.88 -5.11 -0.92
N ASP A 213 -12.14 -3.80 -0.80
CA ASP A 213 -13.45 -3.28 -0.44
C ASP A 213 -14.52 -3.64 -1.48
N ALA A 214 -14.19 -3.54 -2.78
CA ALA A 214 -15.06 -4.00 -3.86
C ALA A 214 -15.36 -5.51 -3.79
N ALA A 215 -14.38 -6.32 -3.38
CA ALA A 215 -14.58 -7.75 -3.14
C ALA A 215 -15.47 -8.01 -1.93
N ILE A 216 -15.30 -7.27 -0.82
CA ILE A 216 -16.15 -7.38 0.37
C ILE A 216 -17.62 -7.17 -0.02
N THR A 217 -17.95 -6.10 -0.74
CA THR A 217 -19.36 -5.83 -1.09
C THR A 217 -19.95 -6.87 -2.04
N ARG A 218 -19.16 -7.42 -2.97
CA ARG A 218 -19.63 -8.54 -3.80
C ARG A 218 -19.90 -9.79 -2.95
N LEU A 219 -19.03 -10.09 -1.99
CA LEU A 219 -19.19 -11.22 -1.07
C LEU A 219 -20.41 -11.05 -0.17
N GLU A 220 -20.59 -9.86 0.40
CA GLU A 220 -21.76 -9.50 1.22
C GLU A 220 -23.06 -9.70 0.42
N ALA A 221 -23.09 -9.32 -0.86
CA ALA A 221 -24.25 -9.52 -1.74
C ALA A 221 -24.48 -11.00 -2.11
N SER A 222 -23.43 -11.81 -2.25
CA SER A 222 -23.53 -13.23 -2.62
C SER A 222 -23.72 -14.18 -1.43
N ALA A 223 -23.73 -13.67 -0.20
CA ALA A 223 -23.58 -14.49 0.98
C ALA A 223 -24.76 -15.46 1.21
N GLU A 224 -25.95 -15.11 0.73
CA GLU A 224 -27.16 -15.96 0.80
C GLU A 224 -27.25 -16.99 -0.33
N ASP A 225 -26.57 -16.74 -1.45
CA ASP A 225 -26.65 -17.55 -2.67
C ASP A 225 -25.47 -18.53 -2.83
N ASP A 226 -24.33 -18.26 -2.19
CA ASP A 226 -23.12 -19.08 -2.28
C ASP A 226 -22.75 -19.71 -0.93
N ALA A 227 -22.90 -21.03 -0.83
CA ALA A 227 -22.68 -21.77 0.41
C ALA A 227 -21.24 -21.64 0.96
N PHE A 228 -20.24 -21.53 0.08
CA PHE A 228 -18.85 -21.31 0.49
C PHE A 228 -18.70 -19.91 1.11
N VAL A 229 -19.28 -18.88 0.50
CA VAL A 229 -19.26 -17.52 1.06
C VAL A 229 -19.98 -17.48 2.42
N GLY A 230 -21.09 -18.21 2.54
CA GLY A 230 -21.77 -18.42 3.81
C GLY A 230 -20.84 -18.98 4.89
N ALA A 231 -20.06 -20.02 4.56
CA ALA A 231 -19.13 -20.68 5.48
C ALA A 231 -18.00 -19.76 5.96
N VAL A 232 -17.41 -18.98 5.05
CA VAL A 232 -16.28 -18.09 5.38
C VAL A 232 -16.72 -16.70 5.86
N ARG A 233 -18.03 -16.46 6.00
CA ARG A 233 -18.59 -15.16 6.36
C ARG A 233 -18.01 -14.57 7.65
N PRO A 234 -17.80 -15.31 8.75
CA PRO A 234 -17.20 -14.73 9.96
C PRO A 234 -15.80 -14.15 9.70
N ALA A 235 -14.97 -14.87 8.94
CA ALA A 235 -13.62 -14.43 8.58
C ALA A 235 -13.65 -13.20 7.66
N ILE A 236 -14.56 -13.17 6.67
CA ILE A 236 -14.76 -12.00 5.80
C ILE A 236 -15.20 -10.79 6.61
N THR A 237 -16.16 -10.95 7.53
CA THR A 237 -16.66 -9.84 8.37
C THR A 237 -15.55 -9.25 9.24
N GLN A 238 -14.73 -10.10 9.86
CA GLN A 238 -13.59 -9.65 10.65
C GLN A 238 -12.55 -8.92 9.78
N ALA A 239 -12.20 -9.49 8.62
CA ALA A 239 -11.28 -8.88 7.68
C ALA A 239 -11.82 -7.53 7.14
N ALA A 240 -13.12 -7.46 6.85
CA ALA A 240 -13.78 -6.25 6.41
C ALA A 240 -13.73 -5.15 7.47
N ALA A 241 -13.95 -5.49 8.74
CA ALA A 241 -13.81 -4.53 9.84
C ALA A 241 -12.38 -3.97 9.93
N THR A 242 -11.36 -4.83 9.84
CA THR A 242 -9.94 -4.41 9.83
C THR A 242 -9.63 -3.50 8.65
N LEU A 243 -10.03 -3.88 7.43
CA LEU A 243 -9.73 -3.13 6.22
C LEU A 243 -10.49 -1.80 6.14
N ARG A 244 -11.77 -1.77 6.53
CA ARG A 244 -12.59 -0.54 6.50
C ARG A 244 -12.16 0.47 7.58
N ALA A 245 -11.52 0.01 8.66
CA ALA A 245 -10.95 0.89 9.69
C ALA A 245 -9.56 1.43 9.33
N LEU A 246 -8.92 0.90 8.27
CA LEU A 246 -7.57 1.28 7.90
C LEU A 246 -7.52 2.68 7.30
N VAL A 247 -6.58 3.49 7.79
CA VAL A 247 -6.22 4.79 7.22
C VAL A 247 -4.79 4.71 6.73
N LEU A 248 -4.61 4.92 5.43
CA LEU A 248 -3.30 4.93 4.77
C LEU A 248 -2.76 6.36 4.71
N ALA A 249 -1.43 6.50 4.84
CA ALA A 249 -0.71 7.75 4.66
C ALA A 249 0.29 7.59 3.48
N PRO A 250 -0.19 7.62 2.22
CA PRO A 250 0.68 7.49 1.06
C PRO A 250 1.66 8.66 0.95
N THR A 251 2.86 8.39 0.42
CA THR A 251 3.87 9.44 0.25
C THR A 251 3.40 10.38 -0.87
N PRO A 252 3.30 11.69 -0.62
CA PRO A 252 2.86 12.62 -1.65
C PRO A 252 3.98 12.92 -2.66
N ARG A 253 3.59 13.13 -3.91
CA ARG A 253 4.40 13.73 -4.96
C ARG A 253 4.15 15.23 -4.95
N ILE A 254 5.23 15.97 -4.76
CA ILE A 254 5.22 17.43 -4.62
C ILE A 254 5.49 18.07 -5.96
N ALA A 255 4.59 19.00 -6.33
CA ALA A 255 4.68 19.73 -7.56
C ALA A 255 5.88 20.71 -7.55
N PRO A 256 6.48 21.01 -8.71
CA PRO A 256 7.62 21.93 -8.83
C PRO A 256 7.44 23.30 -8.19
N GLU A 257 6.22 23.82 -8.23
CA GLU A 257 5.82 25.11 -7.67
C GLU A 257 5.70 25.12 -6.14
N LEU A 258 5.78 23.95 -5.49
CA LEU A 258 5.73 23.82 -4.04
C LEU A 258 7.08 23.47 -3.43
N ALA A 259 8.05 22.96 -4.18
CA ALA A 259 9.36 22.61 -3.65
C ALA A 259 10.47 22.71 -4.70
N GLN A 260 11.62 23.23 -4.29
CA GLN A 260 12.83 23.22 -5.12
C GLN A 260 13.36 21.79 -5.35
N ARG A 261 13.91 21.58 -6.54
CA ARG A 261 14.61 20.33 -6.91
C ARG A 261 16.02 20.28 -6.29
N GLY A 262 16.43 19.12 -5.78
CA GLY A 262 17.85 18.83 -5.51
C GLY A 262 18.11 17.41 -5.00
N ASP A 263 19.39 17.03 -4.94
CA ASP A 263 19.81 15.62 -4.76
C ASP A 263 20.44 15.35 -3.40
N GLY A 264 19.92 14.35 -2.66
CA GLY A 264 20.44 13.87 -1.37
C GLY A 264 19.52 14.16 -0.18
N GLY A 265 19.89 13.66 1.00
CA GLY A 265 19.04 13.66 2.20
C GLY A 265 18.15 12.42 2.27
N ALA A 266 17.62 12.13 3.46
CA ALA A 266 16.78 10.95 3.67
C ALA A 266 15.34 11.22 3.18
N PRO A 267 14.64 10.23 2.60
CA PRO A 267 13.21 10.35 2.34
C PRO A 267 12.46 10.68 3.64
N ILE A 268 11.52 11.63 3.57
CA ILE A 268 10.69 12.03 4.70
C ILE A 268 9.20 11.87 4.41
N ARG A 269 8.41 11.65 5.46
CA ARG A 269 6.94 11.56 5.40
C ARG A 269 6.34 12.62 6.34
N PRO A 270 6.25 13.88 5.91
CA PRO A 270 5.66 14.94 6.75
C PRO A 270 4.14 14.80 6.84
N ASP A 271 3.56 15.31 7.93
CA ASP A 271 2.11 15.53 8.02
C ASP A 271 1.73 16.87 7.37
N VAL A 272 2.63 17.86 7.41
CA VAL A 272 2.42 19.21 6.88
C VAL A 272 3.61 19.68 6.08
N ILE A 273 3.34 20.26 4.92
CA ILE A 273 4.34 20.88 4.04
C ILE A 273 4.11 22.38 4.02
N VAL A 274 5.17 23.11 4.32
CA VAL A 274 5.21 24.57 4.30
C VAL A 274 6.18 25.00 3.20
N SER A 275 5.65 25.58 2.13
CA SER A 275 6.44 26.10 1.01
C SER A 275 6.61 27.60 1.11
N VAL A 276 7.86 28.07 1.15
CA VAL A 276 8.20 29.49 1.28
C VAL A 276 8.57 30.05 -0.09
N GLY A 277 7.76 30.99 -0.58
CA GLY A 277 8.05 31.79 -1.77
C GLY A 277 8.45 33.23 -1.42
N ALA A 278 8.64 34.06 -2.45
CA ALA A 278 9.05 35.45 -2.31
C ALA A 278 7.95 36.32 -1.64
N ASP A 279 6.69 36.06 -1.99
CA ASP A 279 5.54 36.89 -1.65
C ASP A 279 4.49 36.18 -0.78
N ALA A 280 4.63 34.87 -0.58
CA ALA A 280 3.69 34.07 0.19
C ALA A 280 4.32 32.82 0.81
N VAL A 281 3.69 32.34 1.88
CA VAL A 281 3.89 31.02 2.43
C VAL A 281 2.66 30.17 2.11
N HIS A 282 2.89 29.00 1.54
CA HIS A 282 1.85 28.03 1.23
C HIS A 282 1.91 26.89 2.23
N VAL A 283 0.76 26.47 2.75
CA VAL A 283 0.66 25.36 3.70
C VAL A 283 -0.33 24.33 3.19
N ALA A 284 0.10 23.07 3.22
CA ALA A 284 -0.72 21.93 2.86
C ALA A 284 -0.52 20.79 3.85
N TRP A 285 -1.63 20.21 4.31
CA TRP A 285 -1.66 18.93 4.97
C TRP A 285 -1.47 17.81 3.94
N VAL A 286 -0.62 16.85 4.28
CA VAL A 286 -0.50 15.61 3.51
C VAL A 286 -1.76 14.79 3.75
N PRO A 287 -2.54 14.50 2.70
CA PRO A 287 -3.80 13.80 2.89
C PRO A 287 -3.58 12.36 3.35
N ARG A 288 -4.49 11.89 4.19
CA ARG A 288 -4.64 10.47 4.51
C ARG A 288 -5.79 9.92 3.68
N VAL A 289 -5.75 8.62 3.42
CA VAL A 289 -6.72 7.97 2.53
C VAL A 289 -7.36 6.81 3.26
N ARG A 290 -8.69 6.77 3.16
CA ARG A 290 -9.50 5.62 3.54
C ARG A 290 -10.35 5.22 2.34
N VAL A 291 -10.71 3.95 2.25
CA VAL A 291 -11.69 3.47 1.27
C VAL A 291 -13.05 3.35 1.95
N GLU A 292 -14.07 3.96 1.34
CA GLU A 292 -15.45 3.88 1.80
C GLU A 292 -16.38 3.75 0.59
N GLY A 293 -17.19 2.69 0.56
CA GLY A 293 -18.12 2.44 -0.55
C GLY A 293 -17.43 2.39 -1.92
N HIS A 294 -16.25 1.75 -1.99
CA HIS A 294 -15.40 1.65 -3.17
C HIS A 294 -14.78 2.97 -3.66
N ALA A 295 -15.03 4.08 -2.98
CA ALA A 295 -14.46 5.37 -3.30
C ALA A 295 -13.27 5.68 -2.38
N LEU A 296 -12.31 6.42 -2.92
CA LEU A 296 -11.23 6.99 -2.13
C LEU A 296 -11.76 8.20 -1.37
N ARG A 297 -11.80 8.09 -0.05
CA ARG A 297 -12.06 9.21 0.83
C ARG A 297 -10.72 9.81 1.25
N VAL A 298 -10.51 11.05 0.81
CA VAL A 298 -9.32 11.83 1.16
C VAL A 298 -9.64 12.61 2.43
N GLU A 299 -8.91 12.32 3.49
CA GLU A 299 -9.07 12.93 4.81
C GLU A 299 -7.87 13.84 5.11
N ALA A 300 -8.13 15.10 5.40
CA ALA A 300 -7.13 16.06 5.83
C ALA A 300 -7.74 16.99 6.90
N PRO A 301 -6.99 17.36 7.96
CA PRO A 301 -7.46 18.33 8.96
C PRO A 301 -7.65 19.75 8.40
N GLY A 302 -7.15 20.00 7.19
CA GLY A 302 -7.17 21.32 6.57
C GLY A 302 -6.84 21.28 5.07
N PRO A 303 -6.35 22.41 4.52
CA PRO A 303 -5.97 22.55 3.12
C PRO A 303 -5.01 21.45 2.67
N THR A 304 -5.18 20.93 1.44
CA THR A 304 -4.37 19.82 0.90
C THR A 304 -3.43 20.29 -0.20
N LEU A 305 -2.57 19.40 -0.69
CA LEU A 305 -1.64 19.69 -1.79
C LEU A 305 -2.32 20.15 -3.08
N ALA A 306 -3.58 19.76 -3.32
CA ALA A 306 -4.34 20.19 -4.49
C ALA A 306 -4.82 21.65 -4.37
N ALA A 307 -4.97 22.15 -3.14
CA ALA A 307 -5.46 23.50 -2.85
C ALA A 307 -4.80 24.02 -1.55
N PRO A 308 -3.49 24.34 -1.59
CA PRO A 308 -2.77 24.80 -0.41
C PRO A 308 -3.31 26.16 0.07
N GLU A 309 -3.32 26.37 1.39
CA GLU A 309 -3.64 27.68 1.96
C GLU A 309 -2.47 28.63 1.75
N ARG A 310 -2.77 29.84 1.29
CA ARG A 310 -1.78 30.87 0.99
C ARG A 310 -1.86 31.99 2.02
N THR A 311 -0.76 32.21 2.74
CA THR A 311 -0.56 33.37 3.61
C THR A 311 0.33 34.37 2.91
N ALA A 312 -0.20 35.54 2.60
CA ALA A 312 0.58 36.62 1.98
C ALA A 312 1.67 37.12 2.94
N LEU A 313 2.85 37.37 2.39
CA LEU A 313 3.95 37.97 3.12
C LEU A 313 3.88 39.49 3.06
N PRO A 314 4.40 40.20 4.09
CA PRO A 314 4.61 41.64 4.02
C PRO A 314 5.45 42.02 2.80
N ARG A 315 5.10 43.13 2.13
CA ARG A 315 5.89 43.67 1.02
C ARG A 315 7.28 44.12 1.46
N GLU A 316 7.38 44.60 2.70
CA GLU A 316 8.61 45.07 3.31
C GLU A 316 8.78 44.45 4.69
N PHE A 317 9.98 43.90 4.94
CA PHE A 317 10.34 43.35 6.23
C PHE A 317 11.11 44.37 7.05
N ARG A 318 10.91 44.33 8.37
CA ARG A 318 11.76 45.08 9.31
C ARG A 318 13.23 44.64 9.15
N PRO A 319 14.22 45.51 9.39
CA PRO A 319 15.63 45.14 9.29
C PRO A 319 16.03 43.96 10.21
N VAL A 320 15.36 43.82 11.35
CA VAL A 320 15.59 42.74 12.33
C VAL A 320 14.77 41.50 11.99
N ILE A 321 15.39 40.31 12.06
CA ILE A 321 14.70 39.03 11.90
C ILE A 321 13.79 38.76 13.10
N VAL A 322 12.48 38.82 12.85
CA VAL A 322 11.38 38.57 13.78
C VAL A 322 10.32 37.71 13.10
N ALA A 323 9.54 36.98 13.88
CA ALA A 323 8.41 36.20 13.40
C ALA A 323 7.42 37.08 12.61
N ILE A 324 6.75 36.45 11.65
CA ILE A 324 5.65 36.97 10.87
C ILE A 324 4.38 36.50 11.60
N ASP A 325 3.59 37.45 12.10
CA ASP A 325 2.46 37.14 12.99
C ASP A 325 1.39 36.30 12.27
N GLU A 326 1.17 36.54 10.98
CA GLU A 326 0.22 35.77 10.15
C GLU A 326 0.65 34.30 10.01
N VAL A 327 1.95 34.05 9.87
CA VAL A 327 2.51 32.68 9.80
C VAL A 327 2.49 32.02 11.18
N ALA A 328 2.70 32.77 12.25
CA ALA A 328 2.59 32.24 13.60
C ALA A 328 1.14 31.86 13.95
N ALA A 329 0.15 32.65 13.52
CA ALA A 329 -1.27 32.32 13.67
C ALA A 329 -1.67 31.07 12.87
N LEU A 330 -1.09 30.88 11.68
CA LEU A 330 -1.24 29.65 10.90
C LEU A 330 -0.62 28.44 11.63
N ALA A 331 0.59 28.60 12.17
CA ALA A 331 1.27 27.57 12.95
C ALA A 331 0.48 27.12 14.19
N GLN A 332 -0.22 28.04 14.87
CA GLN A 332 -1.10 27.70 15.98
C GLN A 332 -2.26 26.80 15.55
N ARG A 333 -2.84 27.03 14.35
CA ARG A 333 -3.87 26.14 13.80
C ARG A 333 -3.30 24.76 13.48
N ILE A 334 -2.07 24.70 12.97
CA ILE A 334 -1.37 23.44 12.71
C ILE A 334 -1.16 22.66 14.02
N ALA A 335 -0.74 23.35 15.08
CA ALA A 335 -0.43 22.74 16.38
C ALA A 335 -1.68 22.28 17.17
N ALA A 336 -2.87 22.80 16.86
CA ALA A 336 -4.11 22.49 17.59
C ALA A 336 -4.64 21.06 17.39
N GLY A 337 -3.99 20.23 16.56
CA GLY A 337 -4.36 18.82 16.35
C GLY A 337 -3.99 17.91 17.53
N ALA A 338 -4.61 16.73 17.59
CA ALA A 338 -4.41 15.75 18.68
C ALA A 338 -2.98 15.15 18.77
N ASN A 339 -2.13 15.40 17.77
CA ASN A 339 -0.72 14.99 17.73
C ASN A 339 0.14 16.12 17.19
N ALA A 340 1.38 16.25 17.69
CA ALA A 340 2.35 17.18 17.13
C ALA A 340 2.70 16.78 15.69
N PRO A 341 2.36 17.58 14.68
CA PRO A 341 2.56 17.20 13.28
C PRO A 341 4.03 17.28 12.90
N VAL A 342 4.47 16.36 12.03
CA VAL A 342 5.78 16.47 11.40
C VAL A 342 5.72 17.53 10.30
N VAL A 343 6.45 18.64 10.50
CA VAL A 343 6.44 19.79 9.58
C VAL A 343 7.70 19.79 8.72
N ALA A 344 7.52 19.72 7.40
CA ALA A 344 8.59 19.91 6.42
C ALA A 344 8.50 21.32 5.81
N VAL A 345 9.60 22.07 5.87
CA VAL A 345 9.71 23.40 5.26
C VAL A 345 10.56 23.31 4.00
N THR A 346 10.03 23.79 2.90
CA THR A 346 10.71 23.87 1.61
C THR A 346 10.64 25.29 1.07
N VAL A 347 11.39 25.55 0.01
CA VAL A 347 11.44 26.87 -0.64
C VAL A 347 11.29 26.71 -2.14
N THR A 348 10.82 27.76 -2.79
CA THR A 348 10.73 27.84 -4.25
C THR A 348 11.62 28.96 -4.76
N ASP A 349 11.27 30.19 -4.42
CA ASP A 349 12.03 31.39 -4.76
C ASP A 349 11.89 32.40 -3.62
N ALA A 350 12.61 32.18 -2.53
CA ALA A 350 12.59 33.05 -1.35
C ALA A 350 14.02 33.45 -0.96
N PRO A 351 14.24 34.67 -0.45
CA PRO A 351 15.48 35.02 0.24
C PRO A 351 15.64 34.26 1.56
N ALA A 352 16.87 34.02 2.00
CA ALA A 352 17.18 33.27 3.21
C ALA A 352 16.55 33.89 4.47
N HIS A 353 16.46 35.22 4.55
CA HIS A 353 15.80 35.87 5.70
C HIS A 353 14.30 35.54 5.79
N VAL A 354 13.61 35.35 4.66
CA VAL A 354 12.19 34.96 4.66
C VAL A 354 12.04 33.54 5.19
N LEU A 355 12.90 32.61 4.76
CA LEU A 355 12.94 31.25 5.32
C LEU A 355 13.14 31.27 6.84
N VAL A 356 14.13 32.01 7.35
CA VAL A 356 14.41 32.09 8.79
C VAL A 356 13.22 32.69 9.55
N ARG A 357 12.58 33.73 9.02
CA ARG A 357 11.37 34.31 9.62
C ARG A 357 10.23 33.30 9.66
N THR A 358 10.02 32.52 8.61
CA THR A 358 9.01 31.46 8.58
C THR A 358 9.31 30.40 9.64
N LEU A 359 10.56 29.91 9.73
CA LEU A 359 10.96 28.93 10.76
C LEU A 359 10.71 29.47 12.18
N LEU A 360 11.04 30.74 12.43
CA LEU A 360 10.78 31.41 13.71
C LEU A 360 9.28 31.55 14.00
N SER A 361 8.48 31.85 12.98
CA SER A 361 7.02 31.98 13.10
C SER A 361 6.37 30.64 13.43
N LEU A 362 6.81 29.58 12.76
CA LEU A 362 6.39 28.20 13.01
C LEU A 362 6.70 27.77 14.45
N ALA A 363 7.93 28.02 14.91
CA ALA A 363 8.34 27.74 16.28
C ALA A 363 7.51 28.53 17.31
N ARG A 364 7.32 29.84 17.09
CA ARG A 364 6.51 30.71 17.97
C ARG A 364 5.05 30.29 18.04
N GLY A 365 4.49 29.77 16.94
CA GLY A 365 3.13 29.27 16.89
C GLY A 365 2.95 27.83 17.40
N GLY A 366 4.02 27.17 17.88
CA GLY A 366 3.95 25.83 18.46
C GLY A 366 4.01 24.67 17.46
N ALA A 367 4.33 24.94 16.19
CA ALA A 367 4.51 23.93 15.14
C ALA A 367 5.91 24.03 14.51
N PRO A 368 7.00 23.85 15.29
CA PRO A 368 8.36 24.02 14.79
C PRO A 368 8.66 23.08 13.62
N ALA A 369 9.41 23.58 12.64
CA ALA A 369 9.86 22.77 11.52
C ALA A 369 10.70 21.58 12.02
N SER A 370 10.34 20.38 11.58
CA SER A 370 11.10 19.16 11.84
C SER A 370 12.22 18.98 10.81
N PHE A 371 11.94 19.37 9.55
CA PHE A 371 12.85 19.20 8.43
C PHE A 371 12.91 20.43 7.54
N LEU A 372 14.11 20.73 7.03
CA LEU A 372 14.24 21.43 5.75
C LEU A 372 14.16 20.40 4.63
N ALA A 373 13.37 20.69 3.60
CA ALA A 373 13.00 19.72 2.59
C ALA A 373 13.22 20.25 1.16
N ARG A 374 13.49 19.31 0.26
CA ARG A 374 13.52 19.52 -1.19
C ARG A 374 12.93 18.31 -1.88
N ARG A 375 12.53 18.47 -3.14
CA ARG A 375 12.03 17.37 -3.95
C ARG A 375 13.11 16.79 -4.85
N ASP A 376 13.00 15.49 -5.13
CA ASP A 376 13.75 14.84 -6.20
C ASP A 376 13.04 15.00 -7.57
N ASP A 377 13.51 14.24 -8.56
CA ASP A 377 12.93 14.18 -9.90
C ASP A 377 11.59 13.44 -9.97
N ALA A 378 11.35 12.51 -9.05
CA ALA A 378 10.06 11.82 -8.94
C ALA A 378 8.99 12.69 -8.25
N GLY A 379 9.41 13.77 -7.57
CA GLY A 379 8.58 14.66 -6.77
C GLY A 379 8.52 14.24 -5.29
N LEU A 380 9.36 13.31 -4.84
CA LEU A 380 9.40 12.85 -3.46
C LEU A 380 10.22 13.81 -2.59
N LEU A 381 9.78 14.03 -1.35
CA LEU A 381 10.52 14.89 -0.43
C LEU A 381 11.65 14.15 0.27
N HIS A 382 12.81 14.78 0.21
CA HIS A 382 13.97 14.45 1.03
C HIS A 382 14.17 15.56 2.05
N GLY A 383 14.57 15.20 3.26
CA GLY A 383 14.69 16.11 4.38
C GLY A 383 16.02 16.04 5.09
N VAL A 384 16.38 17.15 5.73
CA VAL A 384 17.41 17.23 6.77
C VAL A 384 16.80 17.76 8.07
N PRO A 385 17.05 17.12 9.22
CA PRO A 385 16.51 17.57 10.49
C PRO A 385 16.97 18.99 10.81
N VAL A 386 16.06 19.84 11.27
CA VAL A 386 16.36 21.23 11.61
C VAL A 386 15.89 21.58 13.02
N ARG A 387 16.66 22.43 13.70
CA ARG A 387 16.31 23.08 14.97
C ARG A 387 16.61 24.57 14.83
N LEU A 388 15.71 25.43 15.27
CA LEU A 388 15.99 26.85 15.39
C LEU A 388 16.74 27.10 16.70
N LEU A 389 17.78 27.94 16.67
CA LEU A 389 18.49 28.34 17.88
C LEU A 389 18.20 29.79 18.21
N GLU A 390 17.93 30.05 19.49
CA GLU A 390 17.86 31.42 19.99
C GLU A 390 19.27 31.95 20.27
N PRO A 391 19.48 33.28 20.27
CA PRO A 391 20.79 33.90 20.52
C PRO A 391 21.44 33.50 21.85
N ASP A 392 20.65 33.13 22.85
CA ASP A 392 21.14 32.71 24.16
C ASP A 392 21.63 31.25 24.16
N ASP A 393 21.28 30.46 23.13
CA ASP A 393 21.74 29.08 22.92
C ASP A 393 23.09 29.00 22.18
N LEU A 394 23.73 30.14 21.85
CA LEU A 394 25.00 30.18 21.14
C LEU A 394 26.15 29.50 21.92
N ASP A 395 26.07 29.45 23.25
CA ASP A 395 27.03 28.73 24.07
C ASP A 395 26.93 27.21 23.90
N ALA A 396 25.76 26.69 23.56
CA ALA A 396 25.55 25.28 23.20
C ALA A 396 26.19 24.91 21.85
N LEU A 397 26.67 25.89 21.08
CA LEU A 397 27.32 25.71 19.77
C LEU A 397 28.85 25.73 19.81
N ARG A 398 29.49 25.91 20.98
CA ARG A 398 30.97 26.09 21.07
C ARG A 398 31.78 24.91 20.47
N GLY A 399 31.15 23.75 20.23
CA GLY A 399 31.76 22.58 19.57
C GLY A 399 31.36 22.35 18.10
N ASN A 400 30.34 23.05 17.58
CA ASN A 400 29.72 22.78 16.29
C ASN A 400 30.51 23.40 15.12
N LEU A 401 30.34 22.84 13.92
CA LEU A 401 30.68 23.55 12.69
C LEU A 401 29.72 24.72 12.54
N HIS A 402 30.24 25.91 12.39
CA HIS A 402 29.48 27.08 11.98
C HIS A 402 29.75 27.36 10.50
N VAL A 403 28.69 27.32 9.70
CA VAL A 403 28.73 27.64 8.28
C VAL A 403 27.94 28.91 8.03
N ARG A 404 28.61 29.93 7.53
CA ARG A 404 28.01 31.21 7.14
C ARG A 404 27.94 31.31 5.61
N VAL A 405 26.73 31.40 5.07
CA VAL A 405 26.45 31.54 3.64
C VAL A 405 26.39 33.02 3.28
N ARG A 406 27.21 33.44 2.32
CA ARG A 406 27.35 34.84 1.88
C ARG A 406 27.18 34.95 0.37
N ALA A 407 26.87 36.15 -0.13
CA ALA A 407 26.77 36.37 -1.58
C ALA A 407 28.06 36.02 -2.35
N GLY A 408 29.23 36.20 -1.72
CA GLY A 408 30.55 35.94 -2.31
C GLY A 408 31.09 34.52 -2.13
N GLY A 409 30.43 33.66 -1.35
CA GLY A 409 30.98 32.33 -1.01
C GLY A 409 30.48 31.80 0.33
N LEU A 410 31.21 30.84 0.89
CA LEU A 410 30.93 30.25 2.19
C LEU A 410 32.06 30.56 3.16
N ALA A 411 31.73 30.62 4.44
CA ALA A 411 32.72 30.68 5.50
C ALA A 411 32.43 29.62 6.54
N VAL A 412 33.48 28.93 6.96
CA VAL A 412 33.39 27.76 7.83
C VAL A 412 34.30 27.96 9.03
N GLN A 413 33.74 27.82 10.24
CA GLN A 413 34.46 28.01 11.49
C GLN A 413 34.03 26.95 12.51
N ARG A 414 34.93 26.51 13.39
CA ARG A 414 34.58 25.65 14.54
C ARG A 414 35.12 26.25 15.83
N GLY A 415 34.25 26.56 16.78
CA GLY A 415 34.64 27.22 18.03
C GLY A 415 35.50 28.46 17.77
N ALA A 416 36.65 28.55 18.45
CA ALA A 416 37.61 29.65 18.30
C ALA A 416 38.61 29.47 17.14
N ALA A 417 38.45 28.44 16.29
CA ALA A 417 39.37 28.21 15.17
C ALA A 417 39.28 29.31 14.10
N ARG A 418 40.33 29.44 13.29
CA ARG A 418 40.38 30.37 12.15
C ARG A 418 39.27 30.07 11.15
N GLU A 419 38.56 31.10 10.70
CA GLU A 419 37.56 31.03 9.64
C GLU A 419 38.21 30.60 8.31
N ILE A 420 37.67 29.56 7.68
CA ILE A 420 38.04 29.08 6.34
C ILE A 420 37.03 29.66 5.35
N SER A 421 37.52 30.47 4.41
CA SER A 421 36.69 30.98 3.31
C SER A 421 36.75 30.03 2.12
N ILE A 422 35.59 29.77 1.52
CA ILE A 422 35.38 28.95 0.33
C ILE A 422 34.73 29.85 -0.72
N ASP A 423 35.46 30.13 -1.80
CA ASP A 423 34.98 30.99 -2.87
C ASP A 423 33.93 30.29 -3.73
N ARG A 424 33.18 31.09 -4.51
CA ARG A 424 32.26 30.53 -5.51
C ARG A 424 33.03 29.98 -6.70
N VAL A 425 32.54 28.89 -7.25
CA VAL A 425 33.07 28.26 -8.45
C VAL A 425 32.15 28.51 -9.64
N ARG A 426 32.71 28.59 -10.84
CA ARG A 426 31.93 28.74 -12.07
C ARG A 426 31.55 27.36 -12.59
N GLU A 427 30.26 27.08 -12.63
CA GLU A 427 29.71 25.81 -13.12
C GLU A 427 28.57 26.10 -14.10
N GLY A 428 28.65 25.55 -15.32
CA GLY A 428 27.65 25.80 -16.36
C GLY A 428 27.42 27.27 -16.72
N GLY A 429 28.43 28.13 -16.53
CA GLY A 429 28.35 29.58 -16.80
C GLY A 429 27.83 30.44 -15.64
N ALA A 430 27.35 29.84 -14.54
CA ALA A 430 26.90 30.56 -13.35
C ALA A 430 27.90 30.41 -12.18
N LEU A 431 27.97 31.41 -11.31
CA LEU A 431 28.71 31.29 -10.04
C LEU A 431 27.85 30.54 -9.02
N ARG A 432 28.41 29.48 -8.44
CA ARG A 432 27.76 28.61 -7.45
C ARG A 432 28.67 28.40 -6.24
N HIS A 433 28.09 27.99 -5.12
CA HIS A 433 28.87 27.60 -3.95
C HIS A 433 29.62 26.29 -4.23
N ASP A 434 30.90 26.21 -3.85
CA ASP A 434 31.66 24.95 -3.93
C ASP A 434 31.25 24.02 -2.77
N LEU A 435 30.15 23.30 -2.98
CA LEU A 435 29.59 22.36 -2.00
C LEU A 435 30.49 21.14 -1.78
N ASP A 436 31.35 20.79 -2.75
CA ASP A 436 32.28 19.67 -2.58
C ASP A 436 33.48 20.09 -1.72
N GLN A 437 33.99 21.31 -1.87
CA GLN A 437 34.98 21.87 -0.95
C GLN A 437 34.40 22.02 0.44
N LEU A 438 33.15 22.47 0.58
CA LEU A 438 32.46 22.51 1.86
C LEU A 438 32.42 21.12 2.52
N ALA A 439 32.02 20.07 1.78
CA ALA A 439 31.99 18.71 2.30
C ALA A 439 33.38 18.24 2.76
N ARG A 440 34.43 18.48 1.96
CA ARG A 440 35.82 18.14 2.33
C ARG A 440 36.25 18.83 3.63
N VAL A 441 35.96 20.13 3.76
CA VAL A 441 36.27 20.90 4.98
C VAL A 441 35.47 20.39 6.18
N ALA A 442 34.17 20.13 6.00
CA ALA A 442 33.31 19.61 7.07
C ALA A 442 33.78 18.23 7.56
N SER A 443 34.09 17.31 6.66
CA SER A 443 34.59 15.96 7.00
C SER A 443 35.93 16.03 7.73
N ALA A 444 36.85 16.90 7.29
CA ALA A 444 38.14 17.09 7.95
C ALA A 444 38.00 17.56 9.41
N GLN A 445 36.90 18.24 9.74
CA GLN A 445 36.65 18.74 11.08
C GLN A 445 35.84 17.78 11.98
N ARG A 446 35.50 16.55 11.55
CA ARG A 446 34.82 15.49 12.35
C ARG A 446 33.62 16.00 13.17
N GLN A 447 32.51 16.25 12.48
CA GLN A 447 31.35 16.97 13.03
C GLN A 447 30.24 16.03 13.50
N GLU A 448 29.66 16.34 14.67
CA GLU A 448 28.42 15.71 15.17
C GLU A 448 27.19 16.61 14.94
N SER A 449 27.40 17.92 14.80
CA SER A 449 26.34 18.92 14.70
C SER A 449 26.82 20.17 13.94
N VAL A 450 25.91 20.80 13.19
CA VAL A 450 26.23 21.93 12.32
C VAL A 450 25.25 23.08 12.56
N SER A 451 25.78 24.29 12.68
CA SER A 451 25.01 25.53 12.69
C SER A 451 25.15 26.26 11.37
N LEU A 452 24.03 26.77 10.87
CA LEU A 452 23.93 27.47 9.61
C LEU A 452 23.45 28.90 9.85
N GLU A 453 24.21 29.86 9.34
CA GLU A 453 23.84 31.27 9.25
C GLU A 453 23.85 31.66 7.77
N ALA A 454 22.86 32.43 7.31
CA ALA A 454 22.80 32.91 5.95
C ALA A 454 22.56 34.43 5.93
N MET A 455 23.32 35.14 5.10
CA MET A 455 23.07 36.56 4.86
C MET A 455 21.67 36.76 4.28
N SER A 456 21.00 37.84 4.67
CA SER A 456 19.60 38.09 4.31
C SER A 456 19.33 38.14 2.79
N THR A 457 20.31 38.56 2.01
CA THR A 457 20.23 38.70 0.54
C THR A 457 20.56 37.43 -0.23
N VAL A 458 21.03 36.37 0.45
CA VAL A 458 21.32 35.09 -0.19
C VAL A 458 20.00 34.37 -0.51
N PRO A 459 19.87 33.72 -1.67
CA PRO A 459 18.72 32.85 -1.95
C PRO A 459 18.58 31.75 -0.90
N ALA A 460 17.38 31.51 -0.38
CA ALA A 460 17.13 30.44 0.59
C ALA A 460 17.50 29.06 0.04
N ARG A 461 17.42 28.90 -1.28
CA ARG A 461 17.92 27.72 -1.99
C ARG A 461 19.37 27.39 -1.64
N ASP A 462 20.25 28.38 -1.70
CA ASP A 462 21.68 28.20 -1.44
C ASP A 462 21.91 27.76 0.01
N ALA A 463 21.15 28.32 0.95
CA ALA A 463 21.19 27.90 2.35
C ALA A 463 20.72 26.44 2.54
N ILE A 464 19.67 26.01 1.83
CA ILE A 464 19.19 24.63 1.87
C ILE A 464 20.19 23.68 1.21
N ASP A 465 20.78 24.04 0.07
CA ASP A 465 21.78 23.19 -0.61
C ASP A 465 23.02 22.98 0.28
N VAL A 466 23.45 24.03 0.99
CA VAL A 466 24.50 23.94 2.02
C VAL A 466 24.07 23.02 3.17
N ALA A 467 22.85 23.19 3.70
CA ALA A 467 22.29 22.34 4.74
C ALA A 467 22.31 20.85 4.37
N PHE A 468 21.81 20.50 3.19
CA PHE A 468 21.81 19.11 2.71
C PHE A 468 23.20 18.54 2.49
N ARG A 469 24.17 19.37 2.12
CA ARG A 469 25.56 18.92 1.93
C ARG A 469 26.25 18.55 3.23
N ILE A 470 25.93 19.23 4.33
CA ILE A 470 26.65 19.11 5.62
C ILE A 470 25.90 18.28 6.68
N ALA A 471 24.63 17.93 6.46
CA ALA A 471 23.80 17.22 7.44
C ALA A 471 24.10 15.72 7.61
N GLY A 472 25.21 15.21 7.06
CA GLY A 472 25.47 13.78 6.83
C GLY A 472 25.11 12.78 7.93
N THR A 473 25.09 13.17 9.22
CA THR A 473 24.61 12.33 10.34
C THR A 473 24.07 13.12 11.55
N GLY A 474 23.74 14.42 11.42
CA GLY A 474 23.42 15.29 12.57
C GLY A 474 22.37 16.37 12.28
N GLY A 475 21.76 16.92 13.33
CA GLY A 475 20.77 18.00 13.20
C GLY A 475 21.39 19.34 12.79
N ILE A 476 20.65 20.11 11.99
CA ILE A 476 21.05 21.47 11.58
C ILE A 476 20.44 22.49 12.52
N ALA A 477 21.28 23.39 13.02
CA ALA A 477 20.85 24.49 13.86
C ALA A 477 20.83 25.80 13.04
N VAL A 478 19.67 26.41 12.82
CA VAL A 478 19.57 27.69 12.07
C VAL A 478 19.71 28.85 13.05
N VAL A 479 20.70 29.73 12.82
CA VAL A 479 21.02 30.84 13.72
C VAL A 479 20.28 32.11 13.29
N ARG A 480 19.59 32.74 14.24
CA ARG A 480 18.91 34.03 14.09
C ARG A 480 19.92 35.17 14.32
N ARG A 481 20.21 35.99 13.29
CA ARG A 481 20.98 37.24 13.43
C ARG A 481 20.34 38.38 12.66
#